data_AF-A0A812WXZ3-F1
#
_entry.id   AF-A0A812WXZ3-F1
#
_cell.length_a   1.000
_cell.length_b   1.000
_cell.length_c   1.000
_cell.angle_alpha   90.00
_cell.angle_beta   90.00
_cell.angle_gamma   90.00
#
_symmetry.space_group_name_H-M   'P 1'
#
loop_
_entity.id
_entity.type
_entity.pdbx_description
1 polymer ?
#
loop_
_entity_poly.entity_id
_entity_poly.type
_entity_poly.pdbx_seq_one_letter_code
_entity_poly.pdbx_strand_id
1 'polypeptide(L)'
;MGTSNAQLMANTLLFMLGGEEAIPYIDFGTYNFLDFIFEDGQISYYNAVNYSVTTCSQNSTGLTVQEQGCKDVYAAELAKAPTPSANRVRVTMAISFFWERARSIMDIVEADVAWKEARVGYVVQIVAWYLVCQNIKFYLCPRTELKSDTEDETFAKFTSEMESVLDGMETTCAPTGRAGTGFGCVVATNSFTETTGPLLSAFTRFNQQVLDSMASRATPTFRSLDVFEVGASMPRETIAGHGSQVLHLWVWTMILGGWCPASYQAEAWMVNFRGALCWAGNADPSLCPRVSYGNDWHCINSIPCIMEPVDAIVTTPAPSKSLVTFKVGMQEQAVSPAGVHVAGSFQGWDPKATKLSDLDQDGTYEVTLALTPGFYEFKFINGDSWDSVEYVPADCQEAGSGHSNRFLAVDSSASSSAMHVCFSGCAPCPAASTLAATTTVEPLTVTITTETITRTLSTTELSSTVSSSPEYRFVPIDGGVGRACRGSSPGDNHPNHYAVFSDVVDLSDCKAKCESSNACVGIEYSAGRCEVWTRSGGIQASISLTGFVCLGYTMLTT
;
A
#
# COMPACT_ATOMS: atom_id res chain seq x y z
N MET A 1 7.94 -14.20 4.04
CA MET A 1 8.17 -13.22 2.95
C MET A 1 7.30 -13.54 1.74
N GLY A 2 7.32 -14.75 1.15
CA GLY A 2 6.48 -15.03 -0.04
C GLY A 2 5.00 -15.26 0.27
N THR A 3 4.71 -16.29 1.07
CA THR A 3 3.32 -16.59 1.47
C THR A 3 2.67 -15.48 2.27
N SER A 4 3.47 -14.74 3.04
CA SER A 4 2.96 -13.60 3.78
C SER A 4 2.48 -12.48 2.86
N ASN A 5 3.22 -12.11 1.81
CA ASN A 5 2.75 -11.13 0.83
C ASN A 5 1.52 -11.62 0.05
N ALA A 6 1.49 -12.88 -0.37
CA ALA A 6 0.33 -13.44 -1.06
C ALA A 6 -0.94 -13.41 -0.17
N GLN A 7 -0.77 -13.64 1.13
CA GLN A 7 -1.82 -13.51 2.13
C GLN A 7 -2.24 -12.05 2.37
N LEU A 8 -1.30 -11.11 2.41
CA LEU A 8 -1.60 -9.67 2.47
C LEU A 8 -2.40 -9.19 1.27
N MET A 9 -2.02 -9.68 0.08
CA MET A 9 -2.79 -9.49 -1.15
C MET A 9 -4.21 -10.01 -0.97
N ALA A 10 -4.38 -11.24 -0.49
CA ALA A 10 -5.70 -11.80 -0.25
C ALA A 10 -6.55 -11.04 0.77
N ASN A 11 -5.95 -10.55 1.87
CA ASN A 11 -6.65 -9.68 2.82
C ASN A 11 -7.07 -8.37 2.17
N THR A 12 -6.25 -7.79 1.30
CA THR A 12 -6.61 -6.60 0.53
C THR A 12 -7.81 -6.87 -0.38
N LEU A 13 -7.87 -8.03 -1.03
CA LEU A 13 -9.03 -8.44 -1.84
C LEU A 13 -10.30 -8.57 -1.00
N LEU A 14 -10.20 -9.14 0.22
CA LEU A 14 -11.29 -9.19 1.18
C LEU A 14 -11.74 -7.80 1.62
N PHE A 15 -10.81 -6.86 1.84
CA PHE A 15 -11.16 -5.47 2.15
C PHE A 15 -11.86 -4.76 0.99
N MET A 16 -11.46 -5.05 -0.25
CA MET A 16 -12.08 -4.46 -1.43
C MET A 16 -13.50 -4.97 -1.65
N LEU A 17 -13.74 -6.27 -1.47
CA LEU A 17 -14.93 -6.94 -2.00
C LEU A 17 -15.73 -7.73 -0.94
N GLY A 18 -15.28 -7.79 0.32
CA GLY A 18 -15.84 -8.64 1.39
C GLY A 18 -17.16 -8.21 2.03
N GLY A 19 -17.71 -7.04 1.68
CA GLY A 19 -18.89 -6.49 2.38
C GLY A 19 -18.59 -6.07 3.83
N GLU A 20 -19.44 -5.23 4.42
CA GLU A 20 -19.21 -4.67 5.77
C GLU A 20 -19.39 -5.68 6.92
N GLU A 21 -20.09 -6.79 6.68
CA GLU A 21 -20.36 -7.84 7.67
C GLU A 21 -19.28 -8.93 7.74
N ALA A 22 -18.39 -9.02 6.75
CA ALA A 22 -17.25 -9.93 6.83
C ALA A 22 -16.21 -9.34 7.79
N ILE A 23 -15.72 -10.14 8.74
CA ILE A 23 -14.51 -9.79 9.50
C ILE A 23 -13.34 -10.19 8.58
N PRO A 24 -12.85 -9.30 7.69
CA PRO A 24 -12.19 -9.69 6.47
C PRO A 24 -10.69 -9.82 6.75
N TYR A 25 -10.34 -10.76 7.62
CA TYR A 25 -8.94 -10.92 7.99
C TYR A 25 -8.57 -12.40 8.10
N ILE A 26 -7.83 -12.87 7.11
CA ILE A 26 -7.14 -14.15 7.19
C ILE A 26 -5.93 -13.91 8.10
N ASP A 27 -5.93 -14.52 9.29
CA ASP A 27 -4.79 -14.45 10.21
C ASP A 27 -3.58 -15.16 9.64
N PHE A 28 -2.38 -14.67 9.96
CA PHE A 28 -1.13 -15.19 9.43
C PHE A 28 -0.93 -16.65 9.79
N GLY A 29 -0.67 -17.43 8.76
CA GLY A 29 -0.66 -18.86 8.90
C GLY A 29 -0.01 -19.55 7.72
N THR A 30 -0.12 -20.85 7.81
CA THR A 30 0.56 -21.82 6.98
C THR A 30 -0.39 -22.35 5.91
N TYR A 31 -0.72 -21.53 4.92
CA TYR A 31 -1.75 -21.87 3.92
C TYR A 31 -1.15 -22.50 2.66
N ASN A 32 -1.89 -23.44 2.06
CA ASN A 32 -1.61 -23.95 0.72
C ASN A 32 -2.30 -23.10 -0.34
N PHE A 33 -3.56 -22.75 -0.10
CA PHE A 33 -4.34 -21.90 -0.99
C PHE A 33 -5.45 -21.18 -0.25
N LEU A 34 -5.97 -20.16 -0.91
CA LEU A 34 -7.13 -19.38 -0.50
C LEU A 34 -8.18 -19.49 -1.61
N ASP A 35 -9.43 -19.74 -1.24
CA ASP A 35 -10.54 -19.92 -2.18
C ASP A 35 -11.63 -18.88 -1.90
N PHE A 36 -12.04 -18.15 -2.93
CA PHE A 36 -13.00 -17.05 -2.83
C PHE A 36 -14.19 -17.32 -3.74
N ILE A 37 -15.39 -17.15 -3.20
CA ILE A 37 -16.63 -17.19 -3.96
C ILE A 37 -17.21 -15.79 -4.02
N PHE A 38 -17.31 -15.26 -5.23
CA PHE A 38 -17.97 -13.98 -5.47
C PHE A 38 -19.40 -14.21 -5.90
N GLU A 39 -20.31 -13.40 -5.39
CA GLU A 39 -21.71 -13.32 -5.80
C GLU A 39 -22.04 -11.85 -6.00
N ASP A 40 -22.58 -11.51 -7.16
CA ASP A 40 -22.99 -10.14 -7.51
C ASP A 40 -21.90 -9.07 -7.29
N GLY A 41 -20.64 -9.45 -7.55
CA GLY A 41 -19.48 -8.56 -7.46
C GLY A 41 -18.86 -8.43 -6.08
N GLN A 42 -19.40 -9.10 -5.06
CA GLN A 42 -18.85 -9.13 -3.70
C GLN A 42 -18.41 -10.54 -3.32
N ILE A 43 -17.44 -10.66 -2.41
CA ILE A 43 -17.04 -11.94 -1.82
C ILE A 43 -18.12 -12.35 -0.82
N SER A 44 -18.85 -13.40 -1.18
CA SER A 44 -19.92 -13.99 -0.35
C SER A 44 -19.38 -15.09 0.58
N TYR A 45 -18.24 -15.68 0.24
CA TYR A 45 -17.59 -16.73 1.02
C TYR A 45 -16.10 -16.79 0.69
N TYR A 46 -15.28 -17.12 1.70
CA TYR A 46 -13.87 -17.46 1.49
C TYR A 46 -13.46 -18.63 2.39
N ASN A 47 -12.43 -19.36 1.96
CA ASN A 47 -11.80 -20.41 2.75
C ASN A 47 -10.27 -20.29 2.67
N ALA A 48 -9.59 -20.40 3.81
CA ALA A 48 -8.14 -20.40 3.90
C ALA A 48 -7.64 -21.79 4.31
N VAL A 49 -7.11 -22.56 3.35
CA VAL A 49 -6.83 -23.98 3.54
C VAL A 49 -5.39 -24.21 3.98
N ASN A 50 -5.21 -24.65 5.22
CA ASN A 50 -3.92 -24.78 5.89
C ASN A 50 -3.19 -26.10 5.54
N TYR A 51 -1.85 -26.10 5.60
CA TYR A 51 -1.01 -27.30 5.43
C TYR A 51 -0.74 -28.05 6.74
N SER A 52 -1.07 -27.50 7.91
CA SER A 52 -0.78 -28.06 9.24
C SER A 52 -1.56 -29.33 9.57
N VAL A 53 -2.44 -29.79 8.67
CA VAL A 53 -2.88 -31.18 8.64
C VAL A 53 -1.65 -32.00 8.26
N THR A 54 -1.12 -32.86 9.13
CA THR A 54 0.10 -33.65 8.89
C THR A 54 0.15 -34.34 7.52
N THR A 55 -1.02 -34.70 6.97
CA THR A 55 -1.23 -35.22 5.62
C THR A 55 -0.66 -34.32 4.50
N CYS A 56 -0.60 -33.00 4.70
CA CYS A 56 -0.23 -32.00 3.70
C CYS A 56 1.03 -31.19 3.99
N SER A 57 1.89 -31.74 4.83
CA SER A 57 3.24 -31.20 5.00
C SER A 57 3.95 -31.04 3.65
N GLN A 58 4.78 -30.00 3.53
CA GLN A 58 5.60 -29.73 2.36
C GLN A 58 7.07 -30.01 2.67
N ASN A 59 7.33 -31.11 3.38
CA ASN A 59 8.66 -31.42 3.93
C ASN A 59 9.50 -32.29 2.99
N SER A 60 8.95 -32.75 1.87
CA SER A 60 9.60 -33.66 0.91
C SER A 60 9.11 -33.42 -0.51
N THR A 61 9.96 -33.78 -1.48
CA THR A 61 9.63 -33.75 -2.91
C THR A 61 8.86 -34.99 -3.37
N GLY A 62 8.19 -34.91 -4.52
CA GLY A 62 7.67 -36.09 -5.25
C GLY A 62 6.46 -36.79 -4.60
N LEU A 63 5.40 -36.03 -4.33
CA LEU A 63 4.34 -36.30 -3.36
C LEU A 63 3.37 -37.49 -3.59
N THR A 64 3.73 -38.60 -4.23
CA THR A 64 2.72 -39.59 -4.70
C THR A 64 1.79 -40.21 -3.64
N VAL A 65 2.22 -40.41 -2.38
CA VAL A 65 1.34 -40.96 -1.31
C VAL A 65 0.64 -39.87 -0.50
N GLN A 66 1.32 -38.75 -0.21
CA GLN A 66 0.73 -37.63 0.52
C GLN A 66 -0.17 -36.76 -0.37
N GLU A 67 0.04 -36.78 -1.68
CA GLU A 67 -0.73 -35.98 -2.64
C GLU A 67 -2.17 -36.41 -2.68
N GLN A 68 -2.48 -37.70 -2.73
CA GLN A 68 -3.88 -38.15 -2.73
C GLN A 68 -4.58 -37.79 -1.42
N GLY A 69 -3.93 -38.04 -0.27
CA GLY A 69 -4.49 -37.63 1.02
C GLY A 69 -4.72 -36.13 1.14
N CYS A 70 -3.87 -35.31 0.52
CA CYS A 70 -4.11 -33.87 0.41
C CYS A 70 -5.21 -33.50 -0.54
N LYS A 71 -5.30 -34.19 -1.68
CA LYS A 71 -6.37 -33.97 -2.64
C LYS A 71 -7.73 -34.22 -1.97
N ASP A 72 -7.82 -35.25 -1.13
CA ASP A 72 -9.02 -35.56 -0.35
C ASP A 72 -9.33 -34.46 0.69
N VAL A 73 -8.33 -33.97 1.41
CA VAL A 73 -8.49 -32.86 2.39
C VAL A 73 -8.96 -31.58 1.68
N TYR A 74 -8.28 -31.18 0.61
CA TYR A 74 -8.62 -29.97 -0.14
C TYR A 74 -10.02 -30.11 -0.76
N ALA A 75 -10.38 -31.27 -1.32
CA ALA A 75 -11.73 -31.51 -1.83
C ALA A 75 -12.79 -31.35 -0.74
N ALA A 76 -12.55 -31.87 0.47
CA ALA A 76 -13.45 -31.72 1.60
C ALA A 76 -13.59 -30.25 2.06
N GLU A 77 -12.51 -29.48 1.99
CA GLU A 77 -12.52 -28.03 2.30
C GLU A 77 -13.24 -27.21 1.22
N LEU A 78 -13.05 -27.54 -0.07
CA LEU A 78 -13.74 -26.88 -1.18
C LEU A 78 -15.25 -27.19 -1.19
N ALA A 79 -15.65 -28.38 -0.72
CA ALA A 79 -17.05 -28.79 -0.64
C ALA A 79 -17.87 -27.99 0.40
N LYS A 80 -17.21 -27.20 1.27
CA LYS A 80 -17.87 -26.29 2.22
C LYS A 80 -18.37 -25.00 1.56
N ALA A 81 -17.93 -24.71 0.33
CA ALA A 81 -18.39 -23.54 -0.40
C ALA A 81 -19.92 -23.59 -0.62
N PRO A 82 -20.59 -22.43 -0.70
CA PRO A 82 -22.01 -22.36 -1.04
C PRO A 82 -22.35 -23.10 -2.34
N THR A 83 -23.63 -23.44 -2.54
CA THR A 83 -24.05 -24.10 -3.79
C THR A 83 -23.78 -23.21 -5.00
N PRO A 84 -23.22 -23.73 -6.11
CA PRO A 84 -22.96 -22.91 -7.29
C PRO A 84 -24.26 -22.35 -7.89
N SER A 85 -24.17 -21.14 -8.45
CA SER A 85 -25.24 -20.45 -9.17
C SER A 85 -24.65 -19.73 -10.39
N ALA A 86 -25.50 -19.29 -11.31
CA ALA A 86 -25.03 -18.55 -12.50
C ALA A 86 -24.36 -17.20 -12.15
N ASN A 87 -24.66 -16.64 -10.97
CA ASN A 87 -24.10 -15.38 -10.48
C ASN A 87 -22.86 -15.59 -9.60
N ARG A 88 -22.52 -16.85 -9.30
CA ARG A 88 -21.36 -17.19 -8.46
C ARG A 88 -20.16 -17.53 -9.33
N VAL A 89 -19.02 -16.98 -8.94
CA VAL A 89 -17.72 -17.27 -9.55
C VAL A 89 -16.71 -17.65 -8.49
N ARG A 90 -15.75 -18.49 -8.85
CA ARG A 90 -14.72 -19.00 -7.93
C ARG A 90 -13.34 -18.50 -8.32
N VAL A 91 -12.61 -17.92 -7.38
CA VAL A 91 -11.20 -17.56 -7.59
C VAL A 91 -10.37 -18.28 -6.54
N THR A 92 -9.37 -19.03 -7.00
CA THR A 92 -8.46 -19.77 -6.12
C THR A 92 -7.05 -19.22 -6.24
N MET A 93 -6.47 -18.82 -5.11
CA MET A 93 -5.09 -18.35 -5.01
C MET A 93 -4.20 -19.46 -4.44
N ALA A 94 -3.28 -20.00 -5.22
CA ALA A 94 -2.25 -20.92 -4.73
C ALA A 94 -1.11 -20.13 -4.08
N ILE A 95 -1.02 -20.22 -2.74
CA ILE A 95 -0.07 -19.48 -1.91
C ILE A 95 0.84 -20.43 -1.12
N SER A 96 1.14 -21.58 -1.71
CA SER A 96 1.96 -22.63 -1.15
C SER A 96 3.43 -22.19 -0.96
N PHE A 97 4.18 -22.88 -0.11
CA PHE A 97 5.61 -22.60 0.07
C PHE A 97 6.39 -22.99 -1.19
N PHE A 98 6.06 -24.15 -1.77
CA PHE A 98 6.72 -24.69 -2.95
C PHE A 98 5.71 -25.00 -4.07
N TRP A 99 6.19 -25.05 -5.32
CA TRP A 99 5.37 -25.15 -6.53
C TRP A 99 4.56 -26.44 -6.59
N GLU A 100 5.08 -27.52 -6.03
CA GLU A 100 4.58 -28.89 -6.13
C GLU A 100 3.09 -29.04 -5.74
N ARG A 101 2.54 -28.15 -4.90
CA ARG A 101 1.13 -28.18 -4.49
C ARG A 101 0.19 -27.40 -5.41
N ALA A 102 0.68 -26.43 -6.17
CA ALA A 102 -0.16 -25.56 -6.99
C ALA A 102 -0.98 -26.35 -8.02
N ARG A 103 -0.37 -27.35 -8.66
CA ARG A 103 -1.07 -28.25 -9.57
C ARG A 103 -2.15 -29.05 -8.87
N SER A 104 -1.87 -29.65 -7.71
CA SER A 104 -2.86 -30.43 -6.97
C SER A 104 -4.07 -29.58 -6.58
N ILE A 105 -3.87 -28.31 -6.22
CA ILE A 105 -4.96 -27.37 -5.91
C ILE A 105 -5.86 -27.17 -7.13
N MET A 106 -5.26 -26.91 -8.30
CA MET A 106 -6.00 -26.75 -9.55
C MET A 106 -6.73 -28.03 -9.95
N ASP A 107 -6.07 -29.19 -9.92
CA ASP A 107 -6.69 -30.48 -10.26
C ASP A 107 -8.00 -30.71 -9.49
N ILE A 108 -8.06 -30.27 -8.23
CA ILE A 108 -9.24 -30.50 -7.37
C ILE A 108 -10.34 -29.50 -7.66
N VAL A 109 -10.00 -28.23 -7.85
CA VAL A 109 -10.99 -27.23 -8.29
C VAL A 109 -11.55 -27.63 -9.66
N GLU A 110 -10.70 -28.16 -10.55
CA GLU A 110 -11.09 -28.70 -11.85
C GLU A 110 -11.96 -29.96 -11.74
N ALA A 111 -11.71 -30.82 -10.74
CA ALA A 111 -12.50 -32.02 -10.46
C ALA A 111 -13.80 -31.76 -9.68
N ASP A 112 -14.03 -30.54 -9.18
CA ASP A 112 -15.25 -30.18 -8.45
C ASP A 112 -16.47 -30.17 -9.38
N VAL A 113 -17.16 -31.31 -9.41
CA VAL A 113 -18.34 -31.55 -10.26
C VAL A 113 -19.51 -30.63 -9.94
N ALA A 114 -19.64 -30.15 -8.70
CA ALA A 114 -20.72 -29.23 -8.35
C ALA A 114 -20.49 -27.89 -9.06
N TRP A 115 -19.25 -27.42 -9.08
CA TRP A 115 -18.85 -26.13 -9.62
C TRP A 115 -18.48 -26.16 -11.11
N LYS A 116 -18.66 -27.28 -11.81
CA LYS A 116 -18.15 -27.49 -13.18
C LYS A 116 -18.55 -26.40 -14.20
N GLU A 117 -19.75 -25.83 -14.06
CA GLU A 117 -20.28 -24.80 -14.97
C GLU A 117 -19.97 -23.37 -14.52
N ALA A 118 -19.41 -23.20 -13.32
CA ALA A 118 -19.07 -21.88 -12.79
C ALA A 118 -17.81 -21.34 -13.46
N ARG A 119 -17.75 -20.02 -13.64
CA ARG A 119 -16.53 -19.34 -14.09
C ARG A 119 -15.50 -19.40 -12.99
N VAL A 120 -14.27 -19.78 -13.35
CA VAL A 120 -13.14 -19.90 -12.42
C VAL A 120 -11.98 -18.99 -12.81
N GLY A 121 -11.22 -18.55 -11.81
CA GLY A 121 -9.97 -17.81 -11.97
C GLY A 121 -8.89 -18.33 -11.03
N TYR A 122 -7.63 -18.30 -11.48
CA TYR A 122 -6.50 -18.77 -10.68
C TYR A 122 -5.44 -17.68 -10.54
N VAL A 123 -4.88 -17.55 -9.34
CA VAL A 123 -3.69 -16.74 -9.07
C VAL A 123 -2.66 -17.64 -8.41
N VAL A 124 -1.43 -17.64 -8.92
CA VAL A 124 -0.32 -18.43 -8.37
C VAL A 124 0.83 -17.51 -8.05
N GLN A 125 1.33 -17.53 -6.82
CA GLN A 125 2.48 -16.73 -6.39
C GLN A 125 3.39 -17.55 -5.47
N ILE A 126 4.46 -18.14 -6.02
CA ILE A 126 5.33 -19.09 -5.31
C ILE A 126 6.79 -18.85 -5.70
N VAL A 127 7.58 -18.23 -4.82
CA VAL A 127 9.03 -18.03 -5.05
C VAL A 127 9.82 -18.04 -3.74
N ALA A 128 9.40 -17.23 -2.76
CA ALA A 128 10.29 -16.83 -1.67
C ALA A 128 10.79 -17.96 -0.77
N TRP A 129 10.07 -19.06 -0.59
CA TRP A 129 10.47 -20.10 0.36
C TRP A 129 11.67 -20.92 -0.12
N TYR A 130 11.90 -21.07 -1.43
CA TYR A 130 13.15 -21.63 -1.95
C TYR A 130 14.35 -20.81 -1.49
N LEU A 131 14.23 -19.48 -1.66
CA LEU A 131 15.26 -18.52 -1.29
C LEU A 131 15.43 -18.39 0.22
N VAL A 132 14.35 -18.32 0.99
CA VAL A 132 14.39 -18.18 2.45
C VAL A 132 14.96 -19.45 3.11
N CYS A 133 14.64 -20.63 2.56
CA CYS A 133 15.25 -21.89 2.98
C CYS A 133 16.75 -21.94 2.68
N GLN A 134 17.16 -21.55 1.47
CA GLN A 134 18.54 -21.72 1.03
C GLN A 134 19.46 -20.57 1.42
N ASN A 135 19.07 -19.30 1.27
CA ASN A 135 19.97 -18.18 1.54
C ASN A 135 20.09 -17.87 3.04
N ILE A 136 18.96 -17.76 3.76
CA ILE A 136 18.96 -17.37 5.18
C ILE A 136 18.79 -18.54 6.14
N LYS A 137 18.74 -19.78 5.62
CA LYS A 137 18.64 -21.03 6.41
C LYS A 137 17.52 -20.97 7.45
N PHE A 138 16.38 -20.37 7.08
CA PHE A 138 15.32 -20.03 8.02
C PHE A 138 14.89 -21.25 8.84
N TYR A 139 14.77 -21.07 10.16
CA TYR A 139 14.59 -22.18 11.08
C TYR A 139 13.31 -22.99 10.79
N LEU A 140 12.23 -22.30 10.37
CA LEU A 140 10.94 -22.91 9.98
C LEU A 140 10.90 -23.46 8.54
N CYS A 141 12.00 -23.46 7.80
CA CYS A 141 12.02 -24.06 6.48
C CYS A 141 11.64 -25.56 6.57
N PRO A 142 10.56 -26.01 5.88
CA PRO A 142 10.09 -27.39 5.98
C PRO A 142 10.94 -28.38 5.18
N ARG A 143 11.58 -27.91 4.09
CA ARG A 143 12.48 -28.69 3.23
C ARG A 143 13.92 -28.54 3.71
N THR A 144 14.36 -29.43 4.58
CA THR A 144 15.70 -29.36 5.20
C THR A 144 16.83 -29.47 4.19
N GLU A 145 16.62 -30.16 3.06
CA GLU A 145 17.59 -30.30 1.98
C GLU A 145 17.96 -28.95 1.33
N LEU A 146 17.01 -28.02 1.22
CA LEU A 146 17.26 -26.68 0.70
C LEU A 146 18.23 -25.89 1.59
N LYS A 147 18.31 -26.22 2.89
CA LYS A 147 19.28 -25.60 3.81
C LYS A 147 20.71 -26.03 3.50
N SER A 148 20.93 -27.18 2.87
CA SER A 148 22.27 -27.63 2.47
C SER A 148 22.63 -27.30 1.02
N ASP A 149 21.64 -27.01 0.19
CA ASP A 149 21.84 -26.73 -1.23
C ASP A 149 22.62 -25.44 -1.50
N THR A 150 23.35 -25.44 -2.61
CA THR A 150 23.83 -24.24 -3.30
C THR A 150 22.66 -23.48 -3.94
N GLU A 151 22.89 -22.22 -4.33
CA GLU A 151 21.86 -21.44 -5.02
C GLU A 151 21.49 -22.08 -6.36
N ASP A 152 22.46 -22.58 -7.13
CA ASP A 152 22.21 -23.23 -8.42
C ASP A 152 21.43 -24.54 -8.28
N GLU A 153 21.72 -25.35 -7.25
CA GLU A 153 20.93 -26.56 -6.96
C GLU A 153 19.49 -26.21 -6.56
N THR A 154 19.29 -25.13 -5.81
CA THR A 154 17.96 -24.65 -5.43
C THR A 154 17.22 -24.04 -6.62
N PHE A 155 17.91 -23.30 -7.46
CA PHE A 155 17.37 -22.73 -8.70
C PHE A 155 16.93 -23.84 -9.65
N ALA A 156 17.74 -24.88 -9.83
CA ALA A 156 17.37 -26.03 -10.66
C ALA A 156 16.10 -26.75 -10.14
N LYS A 157 15.98 -26.93 -8.82
CA LYS A 157 14.76 -27.50 -8.20
C LYS A 157 13.55 -26.58 -8.41
N PHE A 158 13.69 -25.29 -8.13
CA PHE A 158 12.66 -24.29 -8.36
C PHE A 158 12.16 -24.32 -9.81
N THR A 159 13.08 -24.25 -10.78
CA THR A 159 12.74 -24.26 -12.21
C THR A 159 12.03 -25.56 -12.60
N SER A 160 12.56 -26.71 -12.21
CA SER A 160 11.94 -28.00 -12.56
C SER A 160 10.54 -28.17 -11.97
N GLU A 161 10.35 -27.76 -10.72
CA GLU A 161 9.05 -27.88 -10.03
C GLU A 161 8.04 -26.88 -10.59
N MET A 162 8.49 -25.65 -10.89
CA MET A 162 7.68 -24.62 -11.54
C MET A 162 7.23 -25.07 -12.94
N GLU A 163 8.15 -25.50 -13.81
CA GLU A 163 7.81 -25.93 -15.18
C GLU A 163 6.81 -27.07 -15.18
N SER A 164 6.97 -28.05 -14.28
CA SER A 164 6.01 -29.16 -14.15
C SER A 164 4.59 -28.70 -13.81
N VAL A 165 4.46 -27.63 -13.03
CA VAL A 165 3.16 -27.01 -12.73
C VAL A 165 2.67 -26.23 -13.94
N LEU A 166 3.49 -25.35 -14.52
CA LEU A 166 3.11 -24.51 -15.66
C LEU A 166 2.65 -25.34 -16.86
N ASP A 167 3.36 -26.44 -17.18
CA ASP A 167 2.96 -27.40 -18.21
C ASP A 167 1.57 -28.01 -17.92
N GLY A 168 1.29 -28.30 -16.65
CA GLY A 168 -0.02 -28.79 -16.21
C GLY A 168 -1.13 -27.73 -16.31
N MET A 169 -0.77 -26.45 -16.17
CA MET A 169 -1.71 -25.33 -16.21
C MET A 169 -2.15 -24.98 -17.64
N GLU A 170 -1.35 -25.27 -18.67
CA GLU A 170 -1.60 -24.82 -20.05
C GLU A 170 -3.00 -25.17 -20.54
N THR A 171 -3.47 -26.39 -20.29
CA THR A 171 -4.80 -26.84 -20.76
C THR A 171 -5.92 -26.12 -20.04
N THR A 172 -5.82 -25.95 -18.72
CA THR A 172 -6.84 -25.28 -17.90
C THR A 172 -6.91 -23.77 -18.21
N CYS A 173 -5.75 -23.15 -18.43
CA CYS A 173 -5.59 -21.71 -18.62
C CYS A 173 -5.71 -21.26 -20.09
N ALA A 174 -5.64 -22.19 -21.05
CA ALA A 174 -5.87 -21.90 -22.47
C ALA A 174 -7.26 -21.26 -22.68
N PRO A 175 -7.46 -20.46 -23.75
CA PRO A 175 -8.75 -19.80 -24.01
C PRO A 175 -9.97 -20.75 -24.06
N THR A 176 -9.75 -22.02 -24.42
CA THR A 176 -10.78 -23.07 -24.46
C THR A 176 -10.87 -23.90 -23.17
N GLY A 177 -9.94 -23.72 -22.25
CA GLY A 177 -9.91 -24.37 -20.94
C GLY A 177 -10.93 -23.77 -19.98
N ARG A 178 -11.20 -24.47 -18.87
CA ARG A 178 -12.20 -24.04 -17.88
C ARG A 178 -11.87 -22.67 -17.28
N ALA A 179 -10.61 -22.46 -16.89
CA ALA A 179 -10.20 -21.13 -16.41
C ALA A 179 -10.23 -20.11 -17.55
N GLY A 180 -9.75 -20.45 -18.74
CA GLY A 180 -9.70 -19.49 -19.85
C GLY A 180 -11.07 -19.01 -20.34
N THR A 181 -12.09 -19.86 -20.29
CA THR A 181 -13.48 -19.45 -20.53
C THR A 181 -14.10 -18.69 -19.34
N GLY A 182 -13.48 -18.76 -18.16
CA GLY A 182 -13.83 -18.03 -16.94
C GLY A 182 -13.13 -16.67 -16.83
N PHE A 183 -12.11 -16.58 -15.97
CA PHE A 183 -11.27 -15.39 -15.79
C PHE A 183 -9.83 -15.59 -16.24
N GLY A 184 -9.40 -16.84 -16.42
CA GLY A 184 -8.05 -17.25 -16.76
C GLY A 184 -7.16 -17.42 -15.53
N CYS A 185 -5.85 -17.49 -15.79
CA CYS A 185 -4.82 -17.70 -14.79
C CYS A 185 -3.86 -16.51 -14.76
N VAL A 186 -3.34 -16.21 -13.57
CA VAL A 186 -2.28 -15.24 -13.34
C VAL A 186 -1.15 -15.91 -12.56
N VAL A 187 0.07 -15.87 -13.11
CA VAL A 187 1.28 -16.30 -12.44
C VAL A 187 2.07 -15.07 -12.03
N ALA A 188 2.11 -14.80 -10.74
CA ALA A 188 2.73 -13.61 -10.17
C ALA A 188 4.14 -13.91 -9.64
N THR A 189 5.07 -12.99 -9.86
CA THR A 189 6.37 -12.96 -9.16
C THR A 189 6.15 -12.63 -7.68
N ASN A 190 7.16 -12.83 -6.83
CA ASN A 190 7.07 -12.42 -5.43
C ASN A 190 7.05 -10.89 -5.30
N SER A 191 6.51 -10.37 -4.19
CA SER A 191 6.62 -8.94 -3.87
C SER A 191 8.07 -8.48 -3.73
N PHE A 192 8.27 -7.20 -4.05
CA PHE A 192 9.53 -6.51 -3.91
C PHE A 192 10.04 -6.54 -2.47
N THR A 193 11.36 -6.49 -2.33
CA THR A 193 12.02 -6.41 -1.03
C THR A 193 13.27 -5.54 -1.13
N GLU A 194 13.31 -4.47 -0.32
CA GLU A 194 14.50 -3.63 -0.11
C GLU A 194 15.55 -4.37 0.75
N THR A 195 15.94 -5.58 0.36
CA THR A 195 17.08 -6.24 1.01
C THR A 195 18.37 -5.70 0.40
N THR A 196 19.17 -4.98 1.20
CA THR A 196 20.55 -4.66 0.85
C THR A 196 21.40 -5.93 0.93
N GLY A 197 21.80 -6.51 -0.22
CA GLY A 197 22.80 -7.59 -0.26
C GLY A 197 22.48 -8.79 -1.20
N PRO A 198 23.16 -9.94 -1.01
CA PRO A 198 23.10 -11.12 -1.90
C PRO A 198 21.70 -11.73 -2.13
N LEU A 199 20.73 -11.43 -1.26
CA LEU A 199 19.35 -11.89 -1.40
C LEU A 199 18.63 -11.21 -2.58
N LEU A 200 18.92 -9.94 -2.86
CA LEU A 200 18.26 -9.21 -3.94
C LEU A 200 18.58 -9.81 -5.31
N SER A 201 19.85 -10.19 -5.55
CA SER A 201 20.25 -10.86 -6.78
C SER A 201 19.57 -12.22 -6.96
N ALA A 202 19.42 -12.98 -5.87
CA ALA A 202 18.73 -14.27 -5.91
C ALA A 202 17.22 -14.09 -6.17
N PHE A 203 16.55 -13.12 -5.52
CA PHE A 203 15.15 -12.79 -5.82
C PHE A 203 14.96 -12.35 -7.28
N THR A 204 15.83 -11.48 -7.78
CA THR A 204 15.81 -11.01 -9.17
C THR A 204 15.93 -12.20 -10.13
N ARG A 205 16.90 -13.08 -9.91
CA ARG A 205 17.13 -14.28 -10.73
C ARG A 205 15.92 -15.22 -10.75
N PHE A 206 15.35 -15.52 -9.59
CA PHE A 206 14.22 -16.46 -9.49
C PHE A 206 12.93 -15.86 -10.05
N ASN A 207 12.66 -14.56 -9.81
CA ASN A 207 11.52 -13.88 -10.39
C ASN A 207 11.65 -13.78 -11.92
N GLN A 208 12.83 -13.47 -12.44
CA GLN A 208 13.08 -13.47 -13.89
C GLN A 208 12.79 -14.84 -14.50
N GLN A 209 13.17 -15.93 -13.83
CA GLN A 209 12.87 -17.28 -14.30
C GLN A 209 11.36 -17.55 -14.40
N VAL A 210 10.53 -17.01 -13.49
CA VAL A 210 9.06 -17.09 -13.61
C VAL A 210 8.59 -16.41 -14.88
N LEU A 211 9.09 -15.20 -15.16
CA LEU A 211 8.70 -14.40 -16.32
C LEU A 211 9.15 -15.05 -17.64
N ASP A 212 10.38 -15.56 -17.68
CA ASP A 212 10.94 -16.24 -18.85
C ASP A 212 10.16 -17.51 -19.20
N SER A 213 9.83 -18.33 -18.19
CA SER A 213 9.00 -19.53 -18.38
C SER A 213 7.60 -19.17 -18.88
N MET A 214 7.01 -18.09 -18.34
CA MET A 214 5.70 -17.61 -18.77
C MET A 214 5.69 -16.95 -20.15
N ALA A 215 6.80 -16.35 -20.60
CA ALA A 215 6.85 -15.63 -21.86
C ALA A 215 6.47 -16.50 -23.07
N SER A 216 6.84 -17.78 -23.05
CA SER A 216 6.47 -18.75 -24.10
C SER A 216 5.03 -19.26 -24.01
N ARG A 217 4.37 -19.07 -22.85
CA ARG A 217 3.04 -19.59 -22.50
C ARG A 217 1.97 -18.51 -22.47
N ALA A 218 2.38 -17.25 -22.60
CA ALA A 218 1.52 -16.10 -22.42
C ALA A 218 0.37 -16.09 -23.45
N THR A 219 -0.86 -16.02 -22.95
CA THR A 219 -2.07 -15.83 -23.76
C THR A 219 -2.96 -14.78 -23.09
N PRO A 220 -4.03 -14.29 -23.76
CA PRO A 220 -4.98 -13.39 -23.11
C PRO A 220 -5.58 -13.94 -21.82
N THR A 221 -5.58 -15.26 -21.62
CA THR A 221 -6.15 -15.95 -20.44
C THR A 221 -5.12 -16.67 -19.58
N PHE A 222 -3.84 -16.68 -19.95
CA PHE A 222 -2.73 -17.21 -19.16
C PHE A 222 -1.65 -16.14 -19.07
N ARG A 223 -1.66 -15.36 -17.99
CA ARG A 223 -0.89 -14.12 -17.87
C ARG A 223 0.17 -14.25 -16.78
N SER A 224 1.29 -13.58 -16.96
CA SER A 224 2.21 -13.27 -15.88
C SER A 224 1.93 -11.88 -15.32
N LEU A 225 2.23 -11.66 -14.04
CA LEU A 225 2.24 -10.34 -13.42
C LEU A 225 3.54 -10.15 -12.64
N ASP A 226 4.32 -9.16 -13.03
CA ASP A 226 5.57 -8.85 -12.35
C ASP A 226 5.34 -7.98 -11.10
N VAL A 227 4.84 -8.60 -10.03
CA VAL A 227 4.62 -7.94 -8.74
C VAL A 227 5.92 -7.42 -8.14
N PHE A 228 7.05 -8.04 -8.46
CA PHE A 228 8.38 -7.59 -8.04
C PHE A 228 8.72 -6.22 -8.63
N GLU A 229 8.57 -6.05 -9.95
CA GLU A 229 8.82 -4.75 -10.60
C GLU A 229 7.79 -3.69 -10.17
N VAL A 230 6.52 -4.07 -10.01
CA VAL A 230 5.49 -3.17 -9.48
C VAL A 230 5.89 -2.64 -8.10
N GLY A 231 6.33 -3.52 -7.20
CA GLY A 231 6.84 -3.10 -5.89
C GLY A 231 8.14 -2.31 -5.97
N ALA A 232 9.05 -2.63 -6.90
CA ALA A 232 10.29 -1.89 -7.11
C ALA A 232 10.04 -0.45 -7.60
N SER A 233 8.95 -0.24 -8.35
CA SER A 233 8.49 1.10 -8.78
C SER A 233 7.82 1.90 -7.65
N MET A 234 7.46 1.24 -6.56
CA MET A 234 6.86 1.81 -5.34
C MET A 234 7.66 1.38 -4.10
N PRO A 235 8.97 1.65 -4.03
CA PRO A 235 9.85 1.09 -3.00
C PRO A 235 9.42 1.47 -1.58
N ARG A 236 8.91 2.70 -1.44
CA ARG A 236 8.33 3.25 -0.20
C ARG A 236 7.06 2.57 0.28
N GLU A 237 6.42 1.78 -0.57
CA GLU A 237 5.26 0.96 -0.22
C GLU A 237 5.67 -0.45 0.21
N THR A 238 6.96 -0.67 0.45
CA THR A 238 7.48 -1.94 0.96
C THR A 238 8.15 -1.72 2.31
N ILE A 239 7.80 -2.55 3.30
CA ILE A 239 8.42 -2.56 4.62
C ILE A 239 8.87 -3.97 4.98
N ALA A 240 10.17 -4.13 5.27
CA ALA A 240 10.78 -5.44 5.55
C ALA A 240 10.44 -6.53 4.51
N GLY A 241 10.38 -6.15 3.23
CA GLY A 241 10.05 -7.05 2.12
C GLY A 241 8.57 -7.41 2.00
N HIS A 242 7.67 -6.59 2.56
CA HIS A 242 6.23 -6.77 2.46
C HIS A 242 5.54 -5.52 1.96
N GLY A 243 4.57 -5.67 1.06
CA GLY A 243 3.80 -4.58 0.50
C GLY A 243 2.86 -3.90 1.50
N SER A 244 2.59 -2.62 1.26
CA SER A 244 1.45 -1.90 1.83
C SER A 244 0.15 -2.30 1.15
N GLN A 245 -0.98 -1.89 1.74
CA GLN A 245 -2.27 -2.09 1.10
C GLN A 245 -2.38 -1.35 -0.23
N VAL A 246 -1.78 -0.17 -0.37
CA VAL A 246 -1.77 0.54 -1.67
C VAL A 246 -1.07 -0.29 -2.74
N LEU A 247 0.08 -0.88 -2.43
CA LEU A 247 0.77 -1.78 -3.38
C LEU A 247 -0.14 -2.96 -3.77
N HIS A 248 -0.76 -3.61 -2.79
CA HIS A 248 -1.64 -4.75 -3.04
C HIS A 248 -2.93 -4.37 -3.80
N LEU A 249 -3.50 -3.19 -3.56
CA LEU A 249 -4.65 -2.64 -4.28
C LEU A 249 -4.31 -2.40 -5.76
N TRP A 250 -3.12 -1.88 -6.05
CA TRP A 250 -2.61 -1.75 -7.42
C TRP A 250 -2.47 -3.09 -8.10
N VAL A 251 -1.88 -4.08 -7.42
CA VAL A 251 -1.73 -5.45 -7.95
C VAL A 251 -3.09 -6.06 -8.29
N TRP A 252 -4.10 -5.93 -7.41
CA TRP A 252 -5.44 -6.41 -7.70
C TRP A 252 -6.12 -5.68 -8.85
N THR A 253 -5.93 -4.37 -8.95
CA THR A 253 -6.45 -3.58 -10.07
C THR A 253 -5.89 -4.08 -11.40
N MET A 254 -4.61 -4.45 -11.46
CA MET A 254 -3.99 -5.06 -12.65
C MET A 254 -4.56 -6.45 -12.96
N ILE A 255 -4.74 -7.31 -11.94
CA ILE A 255 -5.34 -8.64 -12.10
C ILE A 255 -6.78 -8.52 -12.62
N LEU A 256 -7.60 -7.69 -11.98
CA LEU A 256 -9.00 -7.48 -12.34
C LEU A 256 -9.14 -6.84 -13.72
N GLY A 257 -8.26 -5.91 -14.08
CA GLY A 257 -8.21 -5.32 -15.42
C GLY A 257 -7.88 -6.33 -16.53
N GLY A 258 -7.12 -7.39 -16.21
CA GLY A 258 -6.90 -8.51 -17.13
C GLY A 258 -8.08 -9.49 -17.21
N TRP A 259 -8.91 -9.56 -16.17
CA TRP A 259 -10.03 -10.50 -16.06
C TRP A 259 -11.36 -9.94 -16.56
N CYS A 260 -11.58 -8.65 -16.37
CA CYS A 260 -12.83 -7.98 -16.68
C CYS A 260 -12.82 -7.39 -18.10
N PRO A 261 -13.96 -7.43 -18.82
CA PRO A 261 -14.10 -6.69 -20.07
C PRO A 261 -13.79 -5.20 -19.92
N ALA A 262 -13.21 -4.59 -20.97
CA ALA A 262 -12.90 -3.16 -20.99
C ALA A 262 -14.15 -2.27 -20.77
N SER A 263 -15.35 -2.77 -21.03
CA SER A 263 -16.61 -2.07 -20.75
C SER A 263 -16.89 -1.85 -19.26
N TYR A 264 -16.16 -2.51 -18.36
CA TYR A 264 -16.25 -2.30 -16.91
C TYR A 264 -15.18 -1.36 -16.37
N GLN A 265 -14.36 -0.75 -17.23
CA GLN A 265 -13.41 0.27 -16.81
C GLN A 265 -14.15 1.48 -16.23
N ALA A 266 -13.68 1.95 -15.07
CA ALA A 266 -14.19 3.18 -14.47
C ALA A 266 -13.87 4.40 -15.35
N GLU A 267 -14.75 5.40 -15.34
CA GLU A 267 -14.49 6.68 -16.04
C GLU A 267 -13.38 7.50 -15.36
N ALA A 268 -13.17 7.29 -14.06
CA ALA A 268 -12.14 7.95 -13.28
C ALA A 268 -10.74 7.45 -13.66
N TRP A 269 -9.85 8.38 -14.00
CA TRP A 269 -8.43 8.10 -14.26
C TRP A 269 -7.54 8.33 -13.03
N MET A 270 -8.12 8.86 -11.94
CA MET A 270 -7.47 9.04 -10.64
C MET A 270 -8.26 8.30 -9.55
N VAL A 271 -7.53 7.82 -8.56
CA VAL A 271 -8.08 7.23 -7.34
C VAL A 271 -7.51 7.96 -6.11
N ASN A 272 -8.34 8.09 -5.09
CA ASN A 272 -7.94 8.56 -3.78
C ASN A 272 -7.87 7.37 -2.81
N PHE A 273 -6.76 7.24 -2.10
CA PHE A 273 -6.58 6.22 -1.06
C PHE A 273 -6.83 6.84 0.31
N ARG A 274 -7.79 6.30 1.07
CA ARG A 274 -8.16 6.78 2.40
C ARG A 274 -8.00 5.69 3.44
N GLY A 275 -7.25 5.99 4.50
CA GLY A 275 -7.04 5.09 5.62
C GLY A 275 -5.76 5.44 6.36
N ALA A 276 -5.76 5.29 7.68
CA ALA A 276 -4.62 5.68 8.52
C ALA A 276 -3.36 4.85 8.19
N LEU A 277 -3.55 3.60 7.76
CA LEU A 277 -2.51 2.62 7.51
C LEU A 277 -2.37 2.22 6.03
N CYS A 278 -2.91 3.01 5.09
CA CYS A 278 -2.82 2.71 3.65
C CYS A 278 -1.38 2.55 3.14
N TRP A 279 -0.49 3.41 3.63
CA TRP A 279 0.87 3.60 3.14
C TRP A 279 1.88 2.94 4.08
N ALA A 280 2.96 2.36 3.57
CA ALA A 280 3.94 1.70 4.44
C ALA A 280 4.63 2.66 5.42
N GLY A 281 4.85 3.92 5.01
CA GLY A 281 5.40 4.97 5.89
C GLY A 281 4.50 5.36 7.07
N ASN A 282 3.24 4.93 7.09
CA ASN A 282 2.28 5.23 8.15
C ASN A 282 2.23 4.15 9.24
N ALA A 283 3.16 3.20 9.25
CA ALA A 283 3.22 2.18 10.29
C ALA A 283 3.27 2.81 11.69
N ASP A 284 2.19 2.67 12.45
CA ASP A 284 2.07 3.15 13.82
C ASP A 284 1.57 2.03 14.74
N PRO A 285 2.43 1.46 15.61
CA PRO A 285 2.06 0.45 16.59
C PRO A 285 0.82 0.76 17.43
N SER A 286 0.52 2.05 17.66
CA SER A 286 -0.65 2.49 18.44
C SER A 286 -1.98 2.34 17.70
N LEU A 287 -1.94 2.30 16.37
CA LEU A 287 -3.10 2.13 15.49
C LEU A 287 -3.35 0.66 15.14
N CYS A 288 -2.39 -0.23 15.39
CA CYS A 288 -2.54 -1.65 15.04
C CYS A 288 -3.52 -2.35 16.00
N PRO A 289 -4.52 -3.09 15.48
CA PRO A 289 -5.19 -4.11 16.27
C PRO A 289 -4.15 -5.14 16.73
N ARG A 290 -4.38 -5.79 17.88
CA ARG A 290 -3.49 -6.85 18.40
C ARG A 290 -3.53 -8.07 17.48
N VAL A 291 -2.80 -8.00 16.38
CA VAL A 291 -2.63 -9.06 15.40
C VAL A 291 -1.48 -9.98 15.80
N SER A 292 -1.54 -11.25 15.39
CA SER A 292 -0.74 -12.35 15.93
C SER A 292 0.80 -12.19 15.90
N TYR A 293 1.34 -11.32 15.06
CA TYR A 293 2.81 -11.16 14.88
C TYR A 293 3.37 -9.77 15.23
N GLY A 294 2.53 -8.77 15.52
CA GLY A 294 2.94 -7.48 16.11
C GLY A 294 4.05 -6.69 15.40
N ASN A 295 4.23 -6.85 14.09
CA ASN A 295 5.25 -6.14 13.32
C ASN A 295 4.61 -5.09 12.37
N ASP A 296 5.41 -4.13 11.94
CA ASP A 296 4.93 -2.96 11.18
C ASP A 296 4.29 -3.33 9.84
N TRP A 297 4.85 -4.32 9.14
CA TRP A 297 4.29 -4.77 7.86
C TRP A 297 2.93 -5.46 8.00
N HIS A 298 2.70 -6.16 9.11
CA HIS A 298 1.39 -6.72 9.44
C HIS A 298 0.44 -5.61 9.87
N CYS A 299 0.93 -4.65 10.66
CA CYS A 299 0.15 -3.51 11.10
C CYS A 299 -0.43 -2.72 9.93
N ILE A 300 0.40 -2.31 8.95
CA ILE A 300 -0.08 -1.49 7.83
C ILE A 300 -1.11 -2.20 6.95
N ASN A 301 -1.29 -3.52 7.11
CA ASN A 301 -2.27 -4.31 6.38
C ASN A 301 -3.45 -4.80 7.24
N SER A 302 -3.58 -4.28 8.45
CA SER A 302 -4.56 -4.76 9.43
C SER A 302 -5.87 -3.96 9.47
N ILE A 303 -5.90 -2.77 8.86
CA ILE A 303 -7.07 -1.89 8.81
C ILE A 303 -7.34 -1.50 7.35
N PRO A 304 -8.54 -1.74 6.80
CA PRO A 304 -8.84 -1.49 5.39
C PRO A 304 -8.42 -0.11 4.88
N CYS A 305 -7.67 -0.09 3.78
CA CYS A 305 -7.45 1.08 2.95
C CYS A 305 -8.57 1.17 1.91
N ILE A 306 -9.29 2.29 1.88
CA ILE A 306 -10.38 2.53 0.93
C ILE A 306 -9.80 3.19 -0.33
N MET A 307 -10.03 2.57 -1.50
CA MET A 307 -9.73 3.14 -2.80
C MET A 307 -11.01 3.68 -3.43
N GLU A 308 -11.07 4.99 -3.66
CA GLU A 308 -12.25 5.64 -4.26
C GLU A 308 -11.89 6.31 -5.58
N PRO A 309 -12.74 6.19 -6.62
CA PRO A 309 -12.57 6.96 -7.84
C PRO A 309 -12.72 8.45 -7.52
N VAL A 310 -11.89 9.27 -8.16
CA VAL A 310 -12.08 10.72 -8.15
C VAL A 310 -12.98 11.06 -9.33
N ASP A 311 -14.25 11.42 -9.05
CA ASP A 311 -15.24 11.74 -10.09
C ASP A 311 -14.72 12.82 -11.05
N ALA A 312 -14.84 12.55 -12.35
CA ALA A 312 -14.37 13.39 -13.44
C ALA A 312 -15.25 14.64 -13.69
N ILE A 313 -15.88 15.23 -12.67
CA ILE A 313 -16.78 16.41 -12.81
C ILE A 313 -16.04 17.75 -12.69
N VAL A 314 -14.74 17.74 -12.42
CA VAL A 314 -13.90 18.87 -12.76
C VAL A 314 -12.85 18.30 -13.69
N THR A 315 -12.75 18.82 -14.92
CA THR A 315 -11.48 18.75 -15.65
C THR A 315 -10.45 19.34 -14.71
N THR A 316 -9.82 18.51 -13.89
CA THR A 316 -8.69 18.93 -13.09
C THR A 316 -7.74 19.51 -14.11
N PRO A 317 -7.45 20.83 -14.05
CA PRO A 317 -6.39 21.39 -14.86
C PRO A 317 -5.17 20.48 -14.62
N ALA A 318 -4.35 20.27 -15.65
CA ALA A 318 -3.08 19.57 -15.49
C ALA A 318 -2.45 20.03 -14.15
N PRO A 319 -2.00 19.08 -13.29
CA PRO A 319 -1.60 19.39 -11.93
C PRO A 319 -0.74 20.65 -11.93
N SER A 320 -1.21 21.69 -11.23
CA SER A 320 -0.58 22.99 -11.28
C SER A 320 0.88 22.81 -10.86
N LYS A 321 1.80 23.18 -11.76
CA LYS A 321 3.23 23.04 -11.47
C LYS A 321 3.62 24.08 -10.42
N SER A 322 4.21 23.64 -9.34
CA SER A 322 4.81 24.49 -8.32
C SER A 322 6.19 24.94 -8.77
N LEU A 323 6.55 26.20 -8.50
CA LEU A 323 7.90 26.70 -8.76
C LEU A 323 8.83 26.26 -7.64
N VAL A 324 9.79 25.40 -7.97
CA VAL A 324 10.78 24.86 -7.04
C VAL A 324 12.13 25.46 -7.34
N THR A 325 12.68 26.22 -6.39
CA THR A 325 14.04 26.76 -6.51
C THR A 325 15.05 25.84 -5.81
N PHE A 326 15.98 25.30 -6.57
CA PHE A 326 17.12 24.55 -6.06
C PHE A 326 18.29 25.52 -5.87
N LYS A 327 18.81 25.63 -4.63
CA LYS A 327 19.96 26.46 -4.29
C LYS A 327 21.07 25.61 -3.67
N VAL A 328 22.28 25.73 -4.21
CA VAL A 328 23.46 25.07 -3.67
C VAL A 328 24.58 26.08 -3.44
N GLY A 329 25.00 26.20 -2.18
CA GLY A 329 26.16 27.00 -1.81
C GLY A 329 27.46 26.30 -2.22
N MET A 330 28.31 27.02 -2.94
CA MET A 330 29.60 26.55 -3.45
C MET A 330 30.79 27.23 -2.76
N GLN A 331 30.57 27.94 -1.66
CA GLN A 331 31.59 28.76 -0.97
C GLN A 331 32.78 27.93 -0.46
N GLU A 332 32.59 26.63 -0.25
CA GLU A 332 33.63 25.68 0.20
C GLU A 332 34.25 24.88 -0.96
N GLN A 333 33.86 25.16 -2.20
CA GLN A 333 34.23 24.38 -3.37
C GLN A 333 34.92 25.24 -4.43
N ALA A 334 35.88 24.66 -5.16
CA ALA A 334 36.35 25.25 -6.40
C ALA A 334 35.34 24.94 -7.52
N VAL A 335 34.64 25.96 -8.03
CA VAL A 335 33.61 25.76 -9.06
C VAL A 335 34.25 25.35 -10.39
N SER A 336 33.74 24.27 -10.98
CA SER A 336 34.18 23.76 -12.28
C SER A 336 33.95 24.78 -13.41
N PRO A 337 34.86 24.91 -14.38
CA PRO A 337 34.64 25.74 -15.57
C PRO A 337 33.40 25.34 -16.38
N ALA A 338 32.94 24.09 -16.29
CA ALA A 338 31.70 23.64 -16.92
C ALA A 338 30.44 24.20 -16.21
N GLY A 339 30.59 24.69 -14.98
CA GLY A 339 29.52 25.23 -14.13
C GLY A 339 28.93 24.20 -13.17
N VAL A 340 27.87 24.59 -12.48
CA VAL A 340 27.14 23.75 -11.51
C VAL A 340 25.81 23.32 -12.12
N HIS A 341 25.44 22.06 -11.95
CA HIS A 341 24.19 21.48 -12.48
C HIS A 341 23.42 20.72 -11.39
N VAL A 342 22.15 20.44 -11.67
CA VAL A 342 21.33 19.50 -10.89
C VAL A 342 20.83 18.39 -11.81
N ALA A 343 20.98 17.15 -11.37
CA ALA A 343 20.47 15.96 -12.03
C ALA A 343 19.44 15.28 -11.14
N GLY A 344 18.30 14.88 -11.68
CA GLY A 344 17.23 14.29 -10.88
C GLY A 344 16.16 13.58 -11.70
N SER A 345 15.23 12.94 -10.99
CA SER A 345 14.13 12.18 -11.59
C SER A 345 13.23 13.03 -12.50
N PHE A 346 13.16 14.33 -12.27
CA PHE A 346 12.39 15.29 -13.07
C PHE A 346 12.91 15.55 -14.49
N GLN A 347 14.13 15.09 -14.81
CA GLN A 347 14.73 15.30 -16.14
C GLN A 347 15.44 14.08 -16.73
N GLY A 348 15.42 12.94 -16.04
CA GLY A 348 16.04 11.70 -16.52
C GLY A 348 17.52 11.52 -16.14
N TRP A 349 17.98 12.12 -15.04
CA TRP A 349 19.34 11.94 -14.51
C TRP A 349 20.49 12.26 -15.48
N ASP A 350 20.30 13.24 -16.36
CA ASP A 350 21.38 13.80 -17.18
C ASP A 350 22.17 14.87 -16.37
N PRO A 351 23.47 14.64 -16.06
CA PRO A 351 24.31 15.54 -15.26
C PRO A 351 24.58 16.90 -15.92
N LYS A 352 24.23 17.08 -17.20
CA LYS A 352 24.44 18.32 -17.97
C LYS A 352 23.15 19.10 -18.21
N ALA A 353 21.99 18.49 -18.02
CA ALA A 353 20.74 19.01 -18.55
C ALA A 353 20.29 20.32 -17.88
N THR A 354 20.43 20.43 -16.55
CA THR A 354 19.91 21.58 -15.79
C THR A 354 21.04 22.33 -15.11
N LYS A 355 21.51 23.41 -15.75
CA LYS A 355 22.57 24.29 -15.22
C LYS A 355 22.01 25.31 -14.23
N LEU A 356 22.74 25.56 -13.14
CA LEU A 356 22.46 26.58 -12.14
C LEU A 356 23.29 27.84 -12.40
N SER A 357 22.81 28.99 -11.94
CA SER A 357 23.47 30.29 -12.08
C SER A 357 23.64 30.98 -10.73
N ASP A 358 24.77 31.66 -10.56
CA ASP A 358 25.05 32.57 -9.44
C ASP A 358 25.06 34.00 -10.01
N LEU A 359 23.87 34.60 -10.14
CA LEU A 359 23.71 35.89 -10.83
C LEU A 359 24.01 37.08 -9.92
N ASP A 360 23.82 36.93 -8.62
CA ASP A 360 24.10 37.92 -7.58
C ASP A 360 25.52 37.81 -7.00
N GLN A 361 26.28 36.78 -7.42
CA GLN A 361 27.69 36.57 -7.08
C GLN A 361 27.90 36.37 -5.57
N ASP A 362 26.94 35.73 -4.90
CA ASP A 362 27.02 35.41 -3.47
C ASP A 362 27.63 34.03 -3.19
N GLY A 363 28.00 33.29 -4.26
CA GLY A 363 28.55 31.95 -4.20
C GLY A 363 27.50 30.85 -4.08
N THR A 364 26.21 31.19 -4.15
CA THR A 364 25.08 30.27 -4.17
C THR A 364 24.55 30.16 -5.59
N TYR A 365 24.61 28.94 -6.12
CA TYR A 365 24.11 28.66 -7.46
C TYR A 365 22.64 28.25 -7.35
N GLU A 366 21.80 28.82 -8.21
CA GLU A 366 20.36 28.55 -8.18
C GLU A 366 19.72 28.32 -9.55
N VAL A 367 18.61 27.56 -9.55
CA VAL A 367 17.70 27.36 -10.69
C VAL A 367 16.28 27.17 -10.17
N THR A 368 15.30 27.68 -10.89
CA THR A 368 13.87 27.46 -10.58
C THR A 368 13.22 26.59 -11.66
N LEU A 369 12.62 25.47 -11.24
CA LEU A 369 11.92 24.52 -12.10
C LEU A 369 10.43 24.50 -11.78
N ALA A 370 9.59 24.33 -12.81
CA ALA A 370 8.16 24.10 -12.63
C ALA A 370 7.91 22.58 -12.53
N LEU A 371 7.63 22.08 -11.33
CA LEU A 371 7.45 20.65 -11.02
C LEU A 371 6.00 20.38 -10.62
N THR A 372 5.46 19.23 -11.02
CA THR A 372 4.15 18.77 -10.53
C THR A 372 4.26 18.33 -9.07
N PRO A 373 3.15 18.26 -8.31
CA PRO A 373 3.16 17.64 -7.00
C PRO A 373 3.69 16.19 -7.09
N GLY A 374 4.55 15.81 -6.16
CA GLY A 374 5.25 14.53 -6.21
C GLY A 374 6.54 14.52 -5.41
N PHE A 375 7.17 13.36 -5.38
CA PHE A 375 8.45 13.14 -4.72
C PHE A 375 9.58 13.07 -5.74
N TYR A 376 10.63 13.87 -5.53
CA TYR A 376 11.75 13.99 -6.45
C TYR A 376 13.06 13.70 -5.76
N GLU A 377 13.87 12.86 -6.40
CA GLU A 377 15.27 12.62 -6.02
C GLU A 377 16.20 13.38 -6.96
N PHE A 378 17.32 13.86 -6.42
CA PHE A 378 18.30 14.64 -7.19
C PHE A 378 19.69 14.65 -6.55
N LYS A 379 20.67 15.14 -7.31
CA LYS A 379 22.03 15.47 -6.88
C LYS A 379 22.54 16.73 -7.58
N PHE A 380 23.36 17.50 -6.89
CA PHE A 380 24.16 18.58 -7.48
C PHE A 380 25.46 18.04 -8.09
N ILE A 381 25.86 18.65 -9.21
CA ILE A 381 27.06 18.32 -9.96
C ILE A 381 27.92 19.58 -10.04
N ASN A 382 29.17 19.52 -9.57
CA ASN A 382 30.15 20.59 -9.76
C ASN A 382 30.95 20.35 -11.05
N GLY A 383 30.27 20.46 -12.18
CA GLY A 383 30.77 20.13 -13.51
C GLY A 383 29.63 19.63 -14.38
N ASP A 384 29.94 18.86 -15.39
CA ASP A 384 28.95 18.28 -16.31
C ASP A 384 29.07 16.73 -16.38
N SER A 385 29.85 16.11 -15.50
CA SER A 385 30.02 14.65 -15.44
C SER A 385 29.68 14.12 -14.05
N TRP A 386 29.26 12.85 -13.98
CA TRP A 386 29.10 12.10 -12.74
C TRP A 386 30.40 11.98 -11.92
N ASP A 387 31.56 12.18 -12.53
CA ASP A 387 32.85 12.23 -11.82
C ASP A 387 32.95 13.41 -10.84
N SER A 388 32.08 14.42 -10.97
CA SER A 388 32.06 15.64 -10.15
C SER A 388 30.77 15.78 -9.35
N VAL A 389 30.10 14.65 -9.11
CA VAL A 389 28.88 14.56 -8.30
C VAL A 389 29.17 14.84 -6.82
N GLU A 390 28.22 15.47 -6.14
CA GLU A 390 28.31 15.64 -4.70
C GLU A 390 28.21 14.32 -3.92
N TYR A 391 28.83 14.33 -2.73
CA TYR A 391 28.59 13.32 -1.71
C TYR A 391 27.53 13.83 -0.74
N VAL A 392 26.34 13.24 -0.75
CA VAL A 392 25.23 13.65 0.13
C VAL A 392 25.41 12.98 1.50
N PRO A 393 25.47 13.75 2.60
CA PRO A 393 25.54 13.16 3.94
C PRO A 393 24.28 12.38 4.28
N ALA A 394 24.43 11.29 5.05
CA ALA A 394 23.34 10.38 5.40
C ALA A 394 22.11 11.08 6.02
N ASP A 395 22.32 12.15 6.79
CA ASP A 395 21.25 12.90 7.49
C ASP A 395 20.28 13.65 6.54
N CYS A 396 20.67 13.88 5.29
CA CYS A 396 19.83 14.50 4.26
C CYS A 396 19.83 13.72 2.95
N GLN A 397 20.21 12.46 3.05
CA GLN A 397 20.11 11.49 1.99
C GLN A 397 18.72 10.84 2.01
N GLU A 398 18.21 10.49 0.84
CA GLU A 398 17.01 9.66 0.73
C GLU A 398 17.26 8.29 1.39
N ALA A 399 16.37 7.89 2.28
CA ALA A 399 16.42 6.62 2.99
C ALA A 399 15.50 5.60 2.28
N GLY A 400 16.06 4.45 1.90
CA GLY A 400 15.31 3.33 1.29
C GLY A 400 15.79 2.96 -0.12
N SER A 401 16.21 3.94 -0.93
CA SER A 401 16.59 3.70 -2.34
C SER A 401 17.94 2.98 -2.55
N GLY A 402 18.79 2.82 -1.53
CA GLY A 402 20.13 2.23 -1.68
C GLY A 402 21.16 3.12 -2.41
N HIS A 403 20.80 4.36 -2.72
CA HIS A 403 21.65 5.35 -3.41
C HIS A 403 21.81 6.60 -2.54
N SER A 404 22.82 7.43 -2.82
CA SER A 404 23.11 8.63 -2.02
C SER A 404 22.44 9.92 -2.50
N ASN A 405 21.19 9.84 -2.93
CA ASN A 405 20.49 10.99 -3.52
C ASN A 405 19.93 11.94 -2.44
N ARG A 406 19.79 13.22 -2.78
CA ARG A 406 18.93 14.17 -2.03
C ARG A 406 17.48 13.96 -2.45
N PHE A 407 16.55 14.50 -1.66
CA PHE A 407 15.14 14.45 -1.99
C PHE A 407 14.36 15.72 -1.68
N LEU A 408 13.21 15.86 -2.34
CA LEU A 408 12.22 16.92 -2.11
C LEU A 408 10.81 16.37 -2.35
N ALA A 409 9.87 16.73 -1.48
CA ALA A 409 8.43 16.56 -1.71
C ALA A 409 7.80 17.89 -2.16
N VAL A 410 7.11 17.88 -3.29
CA VAL A 410 6.35 19.02 -3.82
C VAL A 410 4.88 18.79 -3.49
N ASP A 411 4.32 19.65 -2.65
CA ASP A 411 2.90 19.59 -2.26
C ASP A 411 2.01 20.33 -3.28
N SER A 412 0.83 19.77 -3.49
CA SER A 412 -0.31 20.34 -4.23
C SER A 412 -0.76 21.73 -3.75
N SER A 413 -0.48 22.08 -2.48
CA SER A 413 -0.90 23.36 -1.88
C SER A 413 0.12 24.49 -2.03
N ALA A 414 1.38 24.19 -2.39
CA ALA A 414 2.47 25.16 -2.44
C ALA A 414 2.59 25.80 -3.82
N SER A 415 2.45 27.13 -3.92
CA SER A 415 2.71 27.87 -5.17
C SER A 415 4.21 27.94 -5.50
N SER A 416 5.06 27.90 -4.48
CA SER A 416 6.52 27.85 -4.62
C SER A 416 7.18 27.24 -3.38
N SER A 417 8.35 26.62 -3.58
CA SER A 417 9.20 26.09 -2.51
C SER A 417 10.67 26.28 -2.87
N ALA A 418 11.55 26.36 -1.86
CA ALA A 418 12.99 26.45 -2.09
C ALA A 418 13.73 25.41 -1.25
N MET A 419 14.68 24.73 -1.87
CA MET A 419 15.69 23.92 -1.18
C MET A 419 16.99 24.71 -1.19
N HIS A 420 17.60 24.91 -0.02
CA HIS A 420 18.89 25.56 0.10
C HIS A 420 19.84 24.76 0.98
N VAL A 421 20.94 24.32 0.39
CA VAL A 421 21.96 23.49 1.05
C VAL A 421 23.36 23.88 0.57
N CYS A 422 24.39 23.50 1.32
CA CYS A 422 25.78 23.55 0.88
C CYS A 422 26.09 22.33 0.01
N PHE A 423 27.01 22.46 -0.96
CA PHE A 423 27.48 21.32 -1.74
C PHE A 423 28.09 20.26 -0.82
N SER A 424 27.62 19.02 -0.90
CA SER A 424 27.95 17.94 0.05
C SER A 424 27.57 18.20 1.53
N GLY A 425 26.65 19.13 1.80
CA GLY A 425 26.12 19.43 3.14
C GLY A 425 24.59 19.36 3.23
N CYS A 426 24.04 19.33 4.45
CA CYS A 426 22.59 19.23 4.70
C CYS A 426 21.90 20.56 5.04
N ALA A 427 22.68 21.59 5.32
CA ALA A 427 22.21 22.94 5.62
C ALA A 427 22.86 23.93 4.64
N PRO A 428 22.33 25.16 4.51
CA PRO A 428 23.02 26.23 3.79
C PRO A 428 24.47 26.39 4.27
N CYS A 429 25.39 26.78 3.38
CA CYS A 429 26.78 26.97 3.77
C CYS A 429 26.87 28.01 4.91
N PRO A 430 27.81 27.86 5.86
CA PRO A 430 28.05 28.86 6.88
C PRO A 430 28.32 30.21 6.20
N ALA A 431 27.68 31.28 6.69
CA ALA A 431 27.98 32.62 6.19
C ALA A 431 29.49 32.85 6.31
N ALA A 432 30.13 33.27 5.21
CA ALA A 432 31.56 33.53 5.21
C ALA A 432 31.88 34.47 6.38
N SER A 433 32.65 33.96 7.34
CA SER A 433 33.07 34.71 8.52
C SER A 433 33.90 35.89 8.03
N THR A 434 33.25 37.05 7.92
CA THR A 434 33.98 38.31 7.93
C THR A 434 34.60 38.41 9.31
N LEU A 435 35.92 38.31 9.38
CA LEU A 435 36.68 38.74 10.55
C LEU A 435 36.31 40.21 10.82
N ALA A 436 35.33 40.42 11.69
CA ALA A 436 34.85 41.72 12.08
C ALA A 436 35.91 42.38 12.98
N ALA A 437 36.61 43.37 12.43
CA ALA A 437 37.27 44.37 13.24
C ALA A 437 36.18 45.13 14.02
N THR A 438 36.32 45.13 15.34
CA THR A 438 35.43 45.75 16.29
C THR A 438 35.32 47.24 16.03
N THR A 439 34.11 47.76 15.79
CA THR A 439 33.80 49.15 16.15
C THR A 439 32.32 49.28 16.49
N THR A 440 32.09 49.63 17.74
CA THR A 440 30.81 49.87 18.39
C THR A 440 30.14 51.14 17.88
N VAL A 441 28.87 51.05 17.44
CA VAL A 441 27.91 52.17 17.51
C VAL A 441 26.50 51.62 17.82
N GLU A 442 25.82 52.31 18.74
CA GLU A 442 24.50 52.04 19.35
C GLU A 442 23.31 51.99 18.36
N PRO A 443 22.18 51.36 18.76
CA PRO A 443 20.98 51.26 17.93
C PRO A 443 20.06 52.49 18.07
N LEU A 444 19.52 52.94 16.93
CA LEU A 444 18.33 53.79 16.87
C LEU A 444 17.11 52.93 16.50
N THR A 445 16.07 53.09 17.31
CA THR A 445 14.76 52.45 17.21
C THR A 445 13.94 53.07 16.09
N VAL A 446 13.32 52.23 15.24
CA VAL A 446 12.26 52.66 14.31
C VAL A 446 11.08 51.71 14.44
N THR A 447 9.95 52.29 14.84
CA THR A 447 8.64 51.67 14.99
C THR A 447 7.96 51.62 13.61
N ILE A 448 7.40 50.46 13.22
CA ILE A 448 6.53 50.34 12.05
C ILE A 448 5.15 49.87 12.52
N THR A 449 4.15 50.68 12.24
CA THR A 449 2.73 50.48 12.49
C THR A 449 2.10 49.55 11.45
N THR A 450 1.27 48.63 11.90
CA THR A 450 0.43 47.73 11.09
C THR A 450 -0.89 48.41 10.74
N GLU A 451 -1.28 48.39 9.46
CA GLU A 451 -2.65 48.67 9.03
C GLU A 451 -3.35 47.38 8.56
N THR A 452 -4.56 47.20 9.07
CA THR A 452 -5.45 46.07 8.82
C THR A 452 -6.46 46.48 7.76
N ILE A 453 -6.63 45.70 6.69
CA ILE A 453 -7.71 45.88 5.71
C ILE A 453 -8.70 44.74 5.89
N THR A 454 -9.89 45.08 6.41
CA THR A 454 -11.07 44.23 6.46
C THR A 454 -11.87 44.44 5.17
N ARG A 455 -12.24 43.36 4.48
CA ARG A 455 -13.25 43.42 3.40
C ARG A 455 -14.33 42.39 3.63
N THR A 456 -15.48 42.89 4.06
CA THR A 456 -16.79 42.25 4.07
C THR A 456 -17.36 42.13 2.66
N LEU A 457 -17.98 41.01 2.33
CA LEU A 457 -19.03 40.91 1.30
C LEU A 457 -20.08 39.88 1.75
N SER A 458 -21.34 40.28 1.61
CA SER A 458 -22.54 39.59 2.10
C SER A 458 -23.34 39.00 0.93
N THR A 459 -23.82 37.78 1.17
CA THR A 459 -25.05 37.06 0.75
C THR A 459 -25.74 37.32 -0.60
N THR A 460 -26.16 36.22 -1.25
CA THR A 460 -27.56 35.95 -1.61
C THR A 460 -27.77 34.46 -1.90
N GLU A 461 -28.74 33.85 -1.21
CA GLU A 461 -29.24 32.49 -1.41
C GLU A 461 -30.18 32.40 -2.63
N LEU A 462 -30.28 31.19 -3.20
CA LEU A 462 -31.50 30.75 -3.88
C LEU A 462 -31.81 29.30 -3.46
N SER A 463 -33.05 29.10 -2.99
CA SER A 463 -33.60 27.86 -2.48
C SER A 463 -34.21 27.01 -3.60
N SER A 464 -34.03 25.68 -3.52
CA SER A 464 -34.94 24.71 -4.15
C SER A 464 -35.08 23.48 -3.26
N THR A 465 -36.30 23.28 -2.77
CA THR A 465 -36.71 22.18 -1.90
C THR A 465 -36.93 20.89 -2.69
N VAL A 466 -36.17 19.83 -2.35
CA VAL A 466 -36.53 18.45 -2.63
C VAL A 466 -36.52 17.70 -1.30
N SER A 467 -37.66 17.11 -0.96
CA SER A 467 -37.84 16.30 0.24
C SER A 467 -37.23 14.92 0.04
N SER A 468 -35.95 14.77 0.36
CA SER A 468 -35.33 13.50 0.70
C SER A 468 -35.17 13.42 2.22
N SER A 469 -35.53 12.30 2.82
CA SER A 469 -35.18 12.03 4.22
C SER A 469 -33.67 12.20 4.39
N PRO A 470 -33.20 12.90 5.43
CA PRO A 470 -31.77 13.04 5.65
C PRO A 470 -31.13 11.69 5.91
N GLU A 471 -30.19 11.33 5.06
CA GLU A 471 -29.32 10.18 5.26
C GLU A 471 -28.21 10.59 6.23
N TYR A 472 -28.15 9.90 7.37
CA TYR A 472 -27.14 10.14 8.39
C TYR A 472 -26.07 9.06 8.30
N ARG A 473 -24.81 9.45 8.51
CA ARG A 473 -23.69 8.49 8.55
C ARG A 473 -22.77 8.75 9.74
N PHE A 474 -22.09 7.69 10.16
CA PHE A 474 -21.00 7.78 11.12
C PHE A 474 -19.71 8.25 10.45
N VAL A 475 -19.06 9.26 11.04
CA VAL A 475 -17.81 9.85 10.56
C VAL A 475 -16.77 9.76 11.68
N PRO A 476 -15.55 9.25 11.42
CA PRO A 476 -14.53 9.17 12.45
C PRO A 476 -14.07 10.56 12.92
N ILE A 477 -14.11 10.82 14.23
CA ILE A 477 -13.55 12.04 14.82
C ILE A 477 -12.06 11.80 15.07
N ASP A 478 -11.20 12.61 14.44
CA ASP A 478 -9.73 12.50 14.51
C ASP A 478 -9.23 11.07 14.21
N GLY A 479 -9.76 10.44 13.16
CA GLY A 479 -9.43 9.06 12.75
C GLY A 479 -10.26 7.98 13.46
N GLY A 480 -11.01 8.33 14.49
CA GLY A 480 -12.07 7.53 15.10
C GLY A 480 -11.63 6.31 15.90
N VAL A 481 -10.54 5.63 15.56
CA VAL A 481 -10.00 4.49 16.31
C VAL A 481 -8.90 4.95 17.27
N GLY A 482 -8.89 4.44 18.51
CA GLY A 482 -7.97 4.88 19.55
C GLY A 482 -8.29 6.28 20.08
N ARG A 483 -9.55 6.72 19.93
CA ARG A 483 -10.01 8.06 20.29
C ARG A 483 -11.18 7.96 21.27
N ALA A 484 -11.12 8.74 22.34
CA ALA A 484 -12.23 8.98 23.26
C ALA A 484 -12.85 10.35 22.94
N CYS A 485 -14.16 10.39 22.75
CA CYS A 485 -14.92 11.57 22.37
C CYS A 485 -14.89 12.64 23.45
N ARG A 486 -14.81 13.90 23.03
CA ARG A 486 -14.86 15.07 23.91
C ARG A 486 -15.81 16.12 23.36
N GLY A 487 -16.31 16.97 24.25
CA GLY A 487 -17.17 18.09 23.92
C GLY A 487 -16.40 19.20 23.20
N SER A 488 -16.36 20.39 23.79
CA SER A 488 -15.77 21.59 23.20
C SER A 488 -14.23 21.65 23.21
N SER A 489 -13.57 20.83 24.01
CA SER A 489 -12.10 20.78 24.11
C SER A 489 -11.63 19.39 24.53
N PRO A 490 -10.33 19.05 24.36
CA PRO A 490 -9.78 17.75 24.80
C PRO A 490 -10.05 17.39 26.28
N GLY A 491 -10.26 18.38 27.15
CA GLY A 491 -10.59 18.19 28.57
C GLY A 491 -12.10 18.09 28.87
N ASP A 492 -12.97 18.33 27.90
CA ASP A 492 -14.41 18.38 28.09
C ASP A 492 -15.04 16.98 27.99
N ASN A 493 -15.10 16.26 29.11
CA ASN A 493 -15.64 14.89 29.20
C ASN A 493 -16.92 14.76 30.04
N HIS A 494 -17.70 15.85 30.17
CA HIS A 494 -18.81 15.90 31.11
C HIS A 494 -19.86 14.81 30.85
N PRO A 495 -20.32 14.04 31.87
CA PRO A 495 -21.31 12.96 31.71
C PRO A 495 -22.69 13.38 31.17
N ASN A 496 -22.95 14.67 31.03
CA ASN A 496 -24.22 15.16 30.48
C ASN A 496 -24.21 15.20 28.95
N HIS A 497 -23.04 14.98 28.34
CA HIS A 497 -22.88 15.00 26.88
C HIS A 497 -23.34 13.70 26.22
N TYR A 498 -23.49 12.63 26.99
CA TYR A 498 -23.75 11.29 26.48
C TYR A 498 -24.57 10.42 27.44
N ALA A 499 -25.23 9.40 26.89
CA ALA A 499 -25.89 8.34 27.65
C ALA A 499 -25.04 7.06 27.59
N VAL A 500 -24.84 6.37 28.72
CA VAL A 500 -24.00 5.17 28.79
C VAL A 500 -24.85 3.90 28.72
N PHE A 501 -24.46 2.97 27.84
CA PHE A 501 -25.03 1.64 27.67
C PHE A 501 -23.95 0.58 27.93
N SER A 502 -24.26 -0.40 28.77
CA SER A 502 -23.36 -1.51 29.13
C SER A 502 -23.86 -2.87 28.64
N ASP A 503 -24.98 -2.88 27.91
CA ASP A 503 -25.63 -4.04 27.29
C ASP A 503 -25.23 -4.21 25.81
N VAL A 504 -24.13 -3.59 25.38
CA VAL A 504 -23.63 -3.67 24.01
C VAL A 504 -22.60 -4.79 23.88
N VAL A 505 -22.75 -5.65 22.87
CA VAL A 505 -21.81 -6.74 22.57
C VAL A 505 -20.65 -6.21 21.73
N ASP A 506 -20.93 -5.29 20.81
CA ASP A 506 -19.96 -4.74 19.88
C ASP A 506 -20.26 -3.28 19.46
N LEU A 507 -19.44 -2.78 18.52
CA LEU A 507 -19.58 -1.44 17.97
C LEU A 507 -20.89 -1.26 17.17
N SER A 508 -21.40 -2.33 16.55
CA SER A 508 -22.65 -2.31 15.78
C SER A 508 -23.84 -2.05 16.70
N ASP A 509 -23.89 -2.72 17.85
CA ASP A 509 -24.90 -2.46 18.89
C ASP A 509 -24.87 -0.99 19.33
N CYS A 510 -23.68 -0.42 19.52
CA CYS A 510 -23.52 0.98 19.91
C CYS A 510 -24.03 1.95 18.83
N LYS A 511 -23.76 1.67 17.55
CA LYS A 511 -24.32 2.44 16.42
C LYS A 511 -25.85 2.34 16.38
N ALA A 512 -26.41 1.15 16.56
CA ALA A 512 -27.87 0.95 16.61
C ALA A 512 -28.54 1.71 17.77
N LYS A 513 -27.88 1.83 18.93
CA LYS A 513 -28.38 2.70 20.03
C LYS A 513 -28.39 4.18 19.63
N CYS A 514 -27.40 4.63 18.86
CA CYS A 514 -27.36 6.00 18.35
C CYS A 514 -28.42 6.27 17.29
N GLU A 515 -28.60 5.36 16.32
CA GLU A 515 -29.60 5.48 15.25
C GLU A 515 -31.05 5.44 15.80
N SER A 516 -31.28 4.71 16.89
CA SER A 516 -32.56 4.71 17.60
C SER A 516 -32.76 5.92 18.52
N SER A 517 -31.75 6.77 18.68
CA SER A 517 -31.79 7.98 19.52
C SER A 517 -31.89 9.23 18.65
N ASN A 518 -33.06 9.87 18.66
CA ASN A 518 -33.34 11.10 17.89
C ASN A 518 -32.42 12.28 18.22
N ALA A 519 -31.67 12.23 19.33
CA ALA A 519 -30.74 13.28 19.74
C ALA A 519 -29.27 12.88 19.52
N CYS A 520 -29.00 11.73 18.89
CA CYS A 520 -27.64 11.28 18.70
C CYS A 520 -26.85 12.21 17.77
N VAL A 521 -25.66 12.58 18.20
CA VAL A 521 -24.66 13.33 17.42
C VAL A 521 -23.35 12.53 17.25
N GLY A 522 -23.29 11.31 17.79
CA GLY A 522 -22.14 10.42 17.68
C GLY A 522 -22.08 9.36 18.78
N ILE A 523 -21.06 8.51 18.73
CA ILE A 523 -20.82 7.45 19.72
C ILE A 523 -19.36 7.42 20.17
N GLU A 524 -19.14 7.07 21.44
CA GLU A 524 -17.88 6.55 21.95
C GLU A 524 -18.07 5.07 22.31
N TYR A 525 -17.25 4.17 21.77
CA TYR A 525 -17.33 2.74 22.07
C TYR A 525 -16.02 2.21 22.64
N SER A 526 -16.12 1.38 23.67
CA SER A 526 -15.04 0.55 24.21
C SER A 526 -15.61 -0.83 24.52
N ALA A 527 -14.77 -1.88 24.63
CA ALA A 527 -15.26 -3.26 24.78
C ALA A 527 -16.33 -3.40 25.89
N GLY A 528 -17.59 -3.65 25.49
CA GLY A 528 -18.74 -3.80 26.39
C GLY A 528 -19.35 -2.50 26.94
N ARG A 529 -18.93 -1.32 26.46
CA ARG A 529 -19.45 -0.02 26.91
C ARG A 529 -19.58 0.97 25.75
N CYS A 530 -20.78 1.52 25.61
CA CYS A 530 -21.13 2.52 24.60
C CYS A 530 -21.57 3.82 25.28
N GLU A 531 -21.07 4.95 24.81
CA GLU A 531 -21.61 6.28 25.09
C GLU A 531 -22.28 6.83 23.84
N VAL A 532 -23.59 7.06 23.89
CA VAL A 532 -24.33 7.74 22.82
C VAL A 532 -24.31 9.24 23.11
N TRP A 533 -23.57 10.00 22.30
CA TRP A 533 -23.40 11.43 22.46
C TRP A 533 -24.64 12.18 21.98
N THR A 534 -25.13 13.13 22.77
CA THR A 534 -26.34 13.91 22.52
C THR A 534 -26.17 15.43 22.71
N ARG A 535 -24.93 15.86 22.95
CA ARG A 535 -24.57 17.27 23.13
C ARG A 535 -24.93 18.08 21.87
N SER A 536 -25.65 19.19 22.05
CA SER A 536 -26.11 20.05 20.93
C SER A 536 -24.99 20.62 20.06
N GLY A 537 -23.79 20.82 20.62
CA GLY A 537 -22.60 21.24 19.87
C GLY A 537 -21.82 20.11 19.21
N GLY A 538 -22.32 18.87 19.26
CA GLY A 538 -21.63 17.69 18.76
C GLY A 538 -20.42 17.28 19.61
N ILE A 539 -19.67 16.34 19.05
CA ILE A 539 -18.30 15.99 19.46
C ILE A 539 -17.37 16.94 18.69
N GLN A 540 -16.63 17.81 19.38
CA GLN A 540 -15.75 18.82 18.75
C GLN A 540 -14.28 18.61 19.04
N ALA A 541 -13.96 17.63 19.88
CA ALA A 541 -12.61 17.21 20.18
C ALA A 541 -12.60 15.71 20.48
N SER A 542 -11.43 15.11 20.47
CA SER A 542 -11.21 13.81 21.08
C SER A 542 -9.81 13.75 21.69
N ILE A 543 -9.53 12.73 22.50
CA ILE A 543 -8.18 12.45 22.99
C ILE A 543 -7.74 11.05 22.59
N SER A 544 -6.44 10.85 22.46
CA SER A 544 -5.87 9.53 22.23
C SER A 544 -6.09 8.65 23.46
N LEU A 545 -6.84 7.56 23.29
CA LEU A 545 -7.10 6.56 24.30
C LEU A 545 -7.31 5.19 23.64
N THR A 546 -6.34 4.29 23.85
CA THR A 546 -6.33 2.96 23.25
C THR A 546 -7.54 2.13 23.69
N GLY A 547 -8.16 1.41 22.75
CA GLY A 547 -9.35 0.58 23.00
C GLY A 547 -10.68 1.32 22.94
N PHE A 548 -10.65 2.60 22.56
CA PHE A 548 -11.84 3.44 22.35
C PHE A 548 -12.04 3.78 20.88
N VAL A 549 -13.29 3.97 20.47
CA VAL A 549 -13.69 4.40 19.14
C VAL A 549 -14.60 5.62 19.28
N CYS A 550 -14.31 6.72 18.58
CA CYS A 550 -15.11 7.94 18.58
C CYS A 550 -15.62 8.29 17.17
N LEU A 551 -16.94 8.22 16.97
CA LEU A 551 -17.59 8.52 15.69
C LEU A 551 -18.61 9.64 15.89
N GLY A 552 -18.60 10.66 15.03
CA GLY A 552 -19.69 11.62 14.89
C GLY A 552 -20.83 11.02 14.06
N TYR A 553 -22.08 11.40 14.34
CA TYR A 553 -23.25 11.02 13.57
C TYR A 553 -23.80 12.27 12.89
N THR A 554 -23.56 12.38 11.58
CA THR A 554 -23.77 13.63 10.85
C THR A 554 -24.69 13.43 9.66
N MET A 555 -25.49 14.45 9.39
CA MET A 555 -26.40 14.53 8.25
C MET A 555 -25.57 14.74 6.98
N LEU A 556 -25.82 13.96 5.93
CA LEU A 556 -25.25 14.24 4.61
C LEU A 556 -25.85 15.55 4.07
N THR A 557 -25.03 16.59 3.96
CA THR A 557 -25.40 17.80 3.22
C THR A 557 -25.19 17.53 1.73
N THR A 558 -26.27 17.45 0.98
CA THR A 558 -26.28 17.41 -0.49
C THR A 558 -25.71 18.68 -1.10
#